data_AF-A0A329RHK7-F1
#
_entry.id   AF-A0A329RHK7-F1
#
_cell.length_a   1.000
_cell.length_b   1.000
_cell.length_c   1.000
_cell.angle_alpha   90.00
_cell.angle_beta   90.00
_cell.angle_gamma   90.00
#
_symmetry.space_group_name_H-M   'P 1'
#
loop_
_entity.id
_entity.type
_entity.pdbx_description
1 polymer ?
#
loop_
_entity_poly.entity_id
_entity_poly.type
_entity_poly.pdbx_seq_one_letter_code
_entity_poly.pdbx_strand_id
1 'polypeptide(L)'
;MERPVFANLPPTQQDAINKHMSLLGPEGVPHLASQCPEAVSARLKSFSRYENALLEHVQERMSVVTATAASATGEGSNIPKPLLVSVKTFEGKD
;
A
#
# COMPACT_ATOMS: atom_id res chain seq x y z
N MET A 1 -9.30 13.40 37.47
CA MET A 1 -9.17 12.22 36.59
C MET A 1 -9.57 12.64 35.19
N GLU A 2 -8.64 12.66 34.24
CA GLU A 2 -8.98 12.84 32.82
C GLU A 2 -9.75 11.59 32.35
N ARG A 3 -10.93 11.78 31.76
CA ARG A 3 -11.64 10.66 31.14
C ARG A 3 -10.93 10.31 29.83
N PRO A 4 -10.68 9.03 29.53
CA PRO A 4 -10.14 8.64 28.24
C PRO A 4 -11.16 9.02 27.15
N VAL A 5 -10.86 10.08 26.40
CA VAL A 5 -11.80 10.74 25.46
C VAL A 5 -12.35 9.77 24.41
N PHE A 6 -11.53 8.80 24.00
CA PHE A 6 -11.88 7.80 22.98
C PHE A 6 -12.37 6.46 23.53
N ALA A 7 -12.51 6.29 24.85
CA ALA A 7 -12.98 5.02 25.44
C ALA A 7 -14.44 4.68 25.11
N ASN A 8 -15.20 5.65 24.59
CA ASN A 8 -16.58 5.44 24.14
C ASN A 8 -16.68 4.93 22.70
N LEU A 9 -15.56 4.80 21.99
CA LEU A 9 -15.55 4.20 20.66
C LEU A 9 -15.71 2.67 20.74
N PRO A 10 -16.35 2.04 19.74
CA PRO A 10 -16.39 0.59 19.62
C PRO A 10 -14.98 -0.03 19.66
N PRO A 11 -14.80 -1.23 20.23
CA PRO A 11 -13.52 -1.92 20.25
C PRO A 11 -12.87 -2.06 18.86
N THR A 12 -13.69 -2.25 17.83
CA THR A 12 -13.26 -2.36 16.42
C THR A 12 -12.64 -1.08 15.85
N GLN A 13 -12.81 0.07 16.53
CA GLN A 13 -12.25 1.36 16.12
C GLN A 13 -11.02 1.77 16.94
N GLN A 14 -10.65 1.00 17.98
CA GLN A 14 -9.55 1.35 18.89
C GLN A 14 -8.18 1.33 18.20
N ASP A 15 -7.93 0.34 17.36
CA ASP A 15 -6.68 0.30 16.59
C ASP A 15 -6.61 1.43 15.56
N ALA A 16 -7.74 1.74 14.92
CA ALA A 16 -7.84 2.80 13.92
C ALA A 16 -7.62 4.19 14.54
N ILE A 17 -8.20 4.46 15.72
CA ILE A 17 -7.98 5.73 16.43
C ILE A 17 -6.55 5.85 16.93
N ASN A 18 -5.94 4.76 17.42
CA ASN A 18 -4.53 4.76 17.85
C ASN A 18 -3.60 5.10 16.68
N LYS A 19 -3.79 4.47 15.52
CA LYS A 19 -3.04 4.78 14.29
C LYS A 19 -3.24 6.23 13.85
N HIS A 20 -4.47 6.74 13.91
CA HIS A 20 -4.77 8.12 13.54
C HIS A 20 -4.15 9.15 14.50
N MET A 21 -4.15 8.87 15.82
CA MET A 21 -3.45 9.72 16.80
C MET A 21 -1.94 9.75 16.56
N SER A 22 -1.32 8.59 16.26
CA SER A 22 0.09 8.53 15.90
C SER A 22 0.44 9.34 14.65
N LEU A 23 -0.48 9.40 13.66
CA LEU A 23 -0.30 10.20 12.44
C LEU A 23 -0.42 11.71 12.71
N LEU A 24 -1.36 12.10 13.57
CA LEU A 24 -1.61 13.51 13.91
C LEU A 24 -0.53 14.11 14.83
N GLY A 25 0.14 13.27 15.61
CA GLY A 25 1.06 13.72 16.65
C GLY A 25 0.34 14.39 17.83
N PRO A 26 1.09 14.75 18.88
CA PRO A 26 0.51 15.25 20.13
C PRO A 26 -0.34 16.53 19.94
N GLU A 27 -0.06 17.31 18.92
CA GLU A 27 -0.70 18.62 18.71
C GLU A 27 -2.06 18.48 18.01
N GLY A 28 -2.23 17.42 17.21
CA GLY A 28 -3.48 17.13 16.52
C GLY A 28 -4.47 16.32 17.36
N VAL A 29 -4.02 15.61 18.41
CA VAL A 29 -4.89 14.81 19.28
C VAL A 29 -5.93 15.66 20.04
N PRO A 30 -5.61 16.84 20.62
CA PRO A 30 -6.60 17.70 21.27
C PRO A 30 -7.72 18.15 20.32
N HIS A 31 -7.38 18.48 19.08
CA HIS A 31 -8.34 18.86 18.04
C HIS A 31 -9.24 17.70 17.60
N LEU A 32 -8.74 16.47 17.70
CA LEU A 32 -9.54 15.27 17.47
C LEU A 32 -10.45 14.98 18.68
N ALA A 33 -9.93 15.15 19.88
CA ALA A 33 -10.64 14.96 21.14
C ALA A 33 -11.79 15.96 21.34
N SER A 34 -11.70 17.15 20.75
CA SER A 34 -12.78 18.15 20.77
C SER A 34 -13.92 17.85 19.80
N GLN A 35 -13.76 16.87 18.90
CA GLN A 35 -14.82 16.47 17.96
C GLN A 35 -15.83 15.53 18.61
N CYS A 36 -17.05 15.52 18.08
CA CYS A 36 -18.04 14.55 18.56
C CYS A 36 -17.61 13.11 18.18
N PRO A 37 -17.91 12.10 19.02
CA PRO A 37 -17.55 10.71 18.75
C PRO A 37 -18.05 10.20 17.39
N GLU A 38 -19.22 10.67 16.94
CA GLU A 38 -19.79 10.32 15.63
C GLU A 38 -18.90 10.83 14.47
N ALA A 39 -18.42 12.06 14.54
CA ALA A 39 -17.53 12.63 13.53
C ALA A 39 -16.18 11.91 13.50
N VAL A 40 -15.65 11.56 14.67
CA VAL A 40 -14.43 10.75 14.78
C VAL A 40 -14.66 9.37 14.15
N SER A 41 -15.78 8.70 14.47
CA SER A 41 -16.13 7.40 13.92
C SER A 41 -16.29 7.44 12.39
N ALA A 42 -16.97 8.46 11.86
CA ALA A 42 -17.14 8.65 10.42
C ALA A 42 -15.80 8.87 9.71
N ARG A 43 -14.90 9.66 10.31
CA ARG A 43 -13.54 9.88 9.82
C ARG A 43 -12.74 8.58 9.79
N LEU A 44 -12.79 7.77 10.86
CA LEU A 44 -12.09 6.48 10.89
C LEU A 44 -12.62 5.53 9.80
N LYS A 45 -13.94 5.50 9.57
CA LYS A 45 -14.55 4.72 8.48
C LYS A 45 -14.09 5.21 7.10
N SER A 46 -13.98 6.52 6.88
CA SER A 46 -13.49 7.04 5.59
C SER A 46 -12.02 6.71 5.35
N PHE A 47 -11.18 6.76 6.38
CA PHE A 47 -9.78 6.31 6.28
C PHE A 47 -9.70 4.83 5.90
N SER A 48 -10.45 3.97 6.60
CA SER A 48 -10.48 2.55 6.27
C SER A 48 -10.97 2.28 4.84
N ARG A 49 -11.99 3.00 4.37
CA ARG A 49 -12.46 2.88 2.98
C ARG A 49 -11.40 3.31 1.97
N TYR A 50 -10.69 4.41 2.24
CA TYR A 50 -9.62 4.88 1.38
C TYR A 50 -8.47 3.87 1.29
N GLU A 51 -8.04 3.32 2.43
CA GLU A 51 -6.98 2.30 2.46
C GLU A 51 -7.40 1.05 1.68
N ASN A 52 -8.64 0.60 1.82
CA ASN A 52 -9.15 -0.55 1.06
C ASN A 52 -9.23 -0.25 -0.44
N ALA A 53 -9.75 0.91 -0.84
CA ALA A 53 -9.82 1.30 -2.25
C ALA A 53 -8.42 1.41 -2.88
N LEU A 54 -7.44 1.91 -2.12
CA LEU A 54 -6.06 1.98 -2.57
C LEU A 54 -5.46 0.57 -2.75
N LEU A 55 -5.72 -0.36 -1.83
CA LEU A 55 -5.28 -1.74 -1.95
C LEU A 55 -5.92 -2.44 -3.15
N GLU A 56 -7.23 -2.31 -3.35
CA GLU A 56 -7.95 -2.85 -4.50
C GLU A 56 -7.37 -2.31 -5.81
N HIS A 57 -7.12 -1.00 -5.89
CA HIS A 57 -6.52 -0.39 -7.08
C HIS A 57 -5.13 -0.97 -7.40
N VAL A 58 -4.27 -1.13 -6.38
CA VAL A 58 -2.94 -1.72 -6.56
C VAL A 58 -3.04 -3.17 -7.02
N GLN A 59 -3.96 -3.96 -6.46
CA GLN A 59 -4.20 -5.35 -6.86
C GLN A 59 -4.72 -5.47 -8.29
N GLU A 60 -5.64 -4.59 -8.68
CA GLU A 60 -6.16 -4.51 -10.05
C GLU A 60 -5.02 -4.22 -11.04
N ARG A 61 -4.20 -3.20 -10.75
CA ARG A 61 -3.04 -2.82 -11.58
C ARG A 61 -2.05 -3.98 -11.72
N MET A 62 -1.77 -4.68 -10.63
CA MET A 62 -0.88 -5.84 -10.64
C MET A 62 -1.46 -7.02 -11.43
N SER A 63 -2.78 -7.23 -11.36
CA SER A 63 -3.46 -8.27 -12.14
C SER A 63 -3.37 -8.00 -13.64
N VAL A 64 -3.56 -6.74 -14.07
CA VAL A 64 -3.38 -6.32 -15.47
C VAL A 64 -1.94 -6.53 -15.93
N VAL A 65 -0.95 -6.16 -15.11
CA VAL A 65 0.48 -6.38 -15.41
C VAL A 65 0.80 -7.87 -15.55
N THR A 66 0.25 -8.70 -14.67
CA THR A 66 0.47 -10.15 -14.69
C THR A 66 -0.18 -10.79 -15.92
N ALA A 67 -1.40 -10.37 -16.27
CA ALA A 67 -2.11 -10.85 -17.46
C ALA A 67 -1.39 -10.46 -18.76
N THR A 68 -0.87 -9.22 -18.85
CA THR A 68 -0.11 -8.75 -20.02
C THR A 68 1.24 -9.46 -20.17
N ALA A 69 1.91 -9.78 -19.06
CA ALA A 69 3.12 -10.61 -19.09
C ALA A 69 2.82 -12.05 -19.54
N ALA A 70 1.70 -12.63 -19.09
CA ALA A 70 1.27 -13.97 -19.52
C ALA A 70 0.86 -14.00 -21.00
N SER A 71 0.17 -12.97 -21.52
CA SER A 71 -0.17 -12.89 -22.95
C SER A 71 1.06 -12.71 -23.84
N ALA A 72 2.08 -11.97 -23.38
CA ALA A 72 3.37 -11.85 -24.07
C ALA A 72 4.14 -13.19 -24.13
N THR A 73 3.75 -14.20 -23.34
CA THR A 73 4.34 -15.53 -23.35
C THR A 73 3.56 -16.50 -24.28
N GLY A 74 2.31 -16.18 -24.62
CA GLY A 74 1.44 -17.02 -25.45
C GLY A 74 1.54 -16.76 -26.96
N GLU A 75 2.12 -15.64 -27.38
CA GLU A 75 2.31 -15.30 -28.79
C GLU A 75 3.77 -15.53 -29.21
N GLY A 76 4.05 -16.77 -29.61
CA GLY A 76 5.21 -17.17 -30.41
C GLY A 76 6.59 -16.72 -29.92
N SER A 77 7.32 -17.61 -29.24
CA SER A 77 8.80 -17.69 -29.25
C SER A 77 9.54 -16.35 -29.48
N ASN A 78 9.37 -15.38 -28.57
CA ASN A 78 10.19 -14.17 -28.50
C ASN A 78 10.94 -14.12 -27.16
N ILE A 79 11.45 -15.27 -26.69
CA ILE A 79 12.65 -15.22 -25.85
C ILE A 79 13.76 -14.78 -26.80
N PRO A 80 14.28 -13.53 -26.72
CA PRO A 80 15.53 -13.24 -27.40
C PRO A 80 16.53 -14.25 -26.87
N LYS A 81 17.04 -15.12 -27.74
CA LYS A 81 18.12 -16.04 -27.39
C LYS A 81 19.18 -15.23 -26.65
N PRO A 82 19.66 -15.66 -25.48
CA PRO A 82 20.79 -14.99 -24.85
C PRO A 82 21.89 -14.95 -25.90
N LEU A 83 22.31 -13.73 -26.25
CA LEU A 83 23.32 -13.49 -27.26
C LEU A 83 24.63 -14.04 -26.67
N LEU A 84 24.93 -15.30 -26.97
CA LEU A 84 26.20 -15.95 -26.62
C LEU A 84 27.27 -15.30 -27.48
N VAL A 85 27.81 -14.18 -26.98
CA VAL A 85 28.97 -13.51 -27.56
C VAL A 85 30.19 -14.37 -27.24
N SER A 86 30.58 -15.22 -28.18
CA SER A 86 31.87 -15.91 -28.12
C SER A 86 32.99 -14.88 -28.31
N VAL A 87 33.61 -14.47 -27.20
CA VAL A 87 34.83 -13.66 -27.23
C VAL A 87 35.95 -14.53 -27.77
N LYS A 88 36.40 -14.25 -28.99
CA LYS A 88 37.61 -14.86 -29.55
C LYS A 88 38.79 -14.03 -29.06
N THR A 89 39.41 -14.44 -27.97
CA THR A 89 40.68 -13.86 -27.53
C THR A 89 41.74 -14.16 -28.59
N PHE A 90 42.29 -13.10 -29.19
CA PHE A 90 43.46 -13.21 -30.04
C PHE A 90 44.68 -13.35 -29.13
N GLU A 91 45.24 -14.57 -29.06
CA GLU A 91 46.56 -14.80 -28.48
C GLU A 91 47.60 -14.27 -29.48
N GLY A 92 48.07 -13.05 -29.22
CA GLY A 92 49.20 -12.47 -29.94
C GLY A 92 50.45 -13.28 -29.63
N LYS A 93 51.01 -13.87 -30.68
CA LYS A 93 52.33 -14.50 -30.64
C LYS A 93 53.40 -13.45 -30.90
N ASP A 94 54.44 -13.56 -30.07
CA ASP A 94 55.77 -12.91 -30.09
C ASP A 94 55.89 -11.56 -29.35
#